data_AF-A0A8T7E5A7-F1
#
_entry.id   AF-A0A8T7E5A7-F1
#
_cell.length_a   1.000
_cell.length_b   1.000
_cell.length_c   1.000
_cell.angle_alpha   90.00
_cell.angle_beta   90.00
_cell.angle_gamma   90.00
#
_symmetry.space_group_name_H-M   'P 1'
#
loop_
_entity.id
_entity.type
_entity.pdbx_description
1 polymer ?
#
loop_
_entity_poly.entity_id
_entity_poly.type
_entity_poly.pdbx_seq_one_letter_code
_entity_poly.pdbx_strand_id
1 'polypeptide(L)'
;MRLRLENLPGHLAGGQLAPIYQVAGDEPLLRGEALDAIRAACRAAGCEERIRLGGPAGMDWNQLGAEAASLSLFASRRLLEIDMVGIKPGRDGGAALAAYAGQA
;
A
#
# COMPACT_ATOMS: atom_id res chain seq x y z
N MET A 1 11.58 8.76 -2.39
CA MET A 1 12.24 8.32 -3.63
C MET A 1 11.21 8.26 -4.76
N ARG A 2 11.56 8.64 -5.99
CA ARG A 2 10.67 8.54 -7.16
C ARG A 2 11.23 7.48 -8.12
N LEU A 3 10.41 6.48 -8.46
CA LEU A 3 10.77 5.43 -9.41
C LEU A 3 9.86 5.51 -10.64
N ARG A 4 10.42 5.19 -11.81
CA ARG A 4 9.64 4.90 -13.01
C ARG A 4 9.30 3.41 -13.02
N LEU A 5 8.22 3.04 -13.72
CA LEU A 5 7.76 1.65 -13.82
C LEU A 5 8.87 0.70 -14.30
N GLU A 6 9.64 1.11 -15.30
CA GLU A 6 10.78 0.36 -15.86
C GLU A 6 11.83 -0.03 -14.80
N ASN A 7 12.01 0.81 -13.76
CA ASN A 7 13.00 0.59 -12.70
C ASN A 7 12.42 -0.13 -11.48
N LEU A 8 11.10 -0.35 -11.44
CA LEU A 8 10.42 -0.99 -10.30
C LEU A 8 10.86 -2.44 -10.10
N PRO A 9 10.97 -3.31 -11.14
CA PRO A 9 11.43 -4.69 -10.94
C PRO A 9 12.82 -4.77 -10.31
N GLY A 10 13.76 -3.93 -10.75
CA GLY A 10 15.10 -3.87 -10.18
C GLY A 10 15.12 -3.44 -8.72
N HIS A 11 14.27 -2.47 -8.35
CA HIS A 11 14.08 -2.06 -6.96
C HIS A 11 13.52 -3.20 -6.08
N LEU A 12 12.56 -3.97 -6.59
CA LEU A 12 11.92 -5.06 -5.84
C LEU A 12 12.76 -6.33 -5.73
N ALA A 13 13.68 -6.56 -6.68
CA ALA A 13 14.50 -7.79 -6.74
C ALA A 13 15.41 -8.00 -5.52
N GLY A 14 15.75 -6.93 -4.79
CA GLY A 14 16.60 -7.01 -3.60
C GLY A 14 15.92 -7.58 -2.35
N GLY A 15 14.61 -7.86 -2.38
CA GLY A 15 13.83 -8.38 -1.24
C GLY A 15 13.62 -7.37 -0.10
N GLN A 16 14.40 -6.29 -0.05
CA GLN A 16 14.22 -5.18 0.87
C GLN A 16 13.20 -4.20 0.31
N LEU A 17 11.95 -4.37 0.73
CA LEU A 17 10.85 -3.53 0.33
C LEU A 17 10.86 -2.22 1.14
N ALA A 18 10.52 -1.11 0.47
CA ALA A 18 10.14 0.11 1.19
C ALA A 18 8.86 -0.17 2.00
N PRO A 19 8.72 0.45 3.18
CA PRO A 19 7.55 0.22 4.04
C PRO A 19 6.26 0.80 3.43
N ILE A 20 6.39 1.83 2.57
CA ILE A 20 5.27 2.50 1.91
C ILE A 20 5.58 2.69 0.43
N TYR A 21 4.63 2.29 -0.42
CA TYR A 21 4.65 2.56 -1.85
C TYR A 21 3.45 3.42 -2.24
N GLN A 22 3.72 4.54 -2.89
CA GLN A 22 2.70 5.34 -3.57
C GLN A 22 2.76 5.06 -5.06
N VAL A 23 1.69 4.50 -5.62
CA VAL A 23 1.54 4.27 -7.05
C VAL A 23 0.61 5.35 -7.61
N ALA A 24 1.13 6.21 -8.49
CA ALA A 24 0.39 7.29 -9.12
C ALA A 24 0.65 7.29 -10.63
N GLY A 25 -0.38 7.54 -11.43
CA GLY A 25 -0.32 7.58 -12.89
C GLY A 25 -1.71 7.60 -13.50
N ASP A 26 -1.83 8.16 -14.70
CA ASP A 26 -3.12 8.30 -15.38
C ASP A 26 -3.49 7.05 -16.18
N GLU A 27 -2.49 6.24 -16.57
CA GLU A 27 -2.68 5.02 -17.33
C GLU A 27 -3.06 3.84 -16.41
N PRO A 28 -4.29 3.29 -16.51
CA PRO A 28 -4.75 2.22 -15.63
C PRO A 28 -3.92 0.94 -15.75
N LEU A 29 -3.48 0.58 -16.96
CA LEU A 29 -2.68 -0.61 -17.21
C LEU A 29 -1.35 -0.54 -16.46
N LEU A 30 -0.61 0.56 -16.61
CA LEU A 30 0.69 0.75 -15.95
C LEU A 30 0.58 0.77 -14.43
N ARG A 31 -0.49 1.35 -13.88
CA ARG A 31 -0.78 1.27 -12.44
C ARG A 31 -1.04 -0.17 -12.00
N GLY A 32 -1.81 -0.93 -12.77
CA GLY A 32 -2.08 -2.34 -12.53
C GLY A 32 -0.78 -3.15 -12.47
N GLU A 33 0.08 -3.00 -13.48
CA GLU A 33 1.38 -3.68 -13.55
C GLU A 33 2.28 -3.32 -12.35
N ALA A 34 2.33 -2.04 -11.97
CA ALA A 34 3.07 -1.61 -10.79
C ALA A 34 2.56 -2.28 -9.50
N LEU A 35 1.24 -2.27 -9.30
CA LEU A 35 0.61 -2.87 -8.13
C LEU A 35 0.84 -4.38 -8.07
N ASP A 36 0.74 -5.07 -9.21
CA ASP A 36 0.96 -6.51 -9.29
C ASP A 36 2.41 -6.89 -9.00
N ALA A 37 3.38 -6.11 -9.52
CA ALA A 37 4.79 -6.29 -9.20
C ALA A 37 5.05 -6.11 -7.69
N ILE A 38 4.50 -5.05 -7.08
CA ILE A 38 4.64 -4.80 -5.64
C ILE A 38 4.00 -5.92 -4.82
N ARG A 39 2.78 -6.35 -5.16
CA ARG A 39 2.08 -7.45 -4.47
C ARG A 39 2.85 -8.76 -4.56
N ALA A 40 3.41 -9.08 -5.72
CA ALA A 40 4.23 -10.27 -5.91
C ALA A 40 5.49 -10.23 -5.04
N ALA A 41 6.17 -9.09 -4.99
CA ALA A 41 7.36 -8.90 -4.16
C ALA A 41 7.03 -8.95 -2.66
N CYS A 42 5.93 -8.34 -2.22
CA CYS A 42 5.44 -8.45 -0.85
C CYS A 42 5.19 -9.91 -0.46
N ARG A 43 4.53 -10.69 -1.34
CA ARG A 43 4.30 -12.11 -1.08
C ARG A 43 5.60 -12.90 -0.97
N ALA A 44 6.57 -12.63 -1.86
CA ALA A 44 7.90 -13.24 -1.78
C ALA A 44 8.66 -12.86 -0.50
N ALA A 45 8.38 -11.67 0.06
CA ALA A 45 8.93 -11.20 1.33
C ALA A 45 8.14 -11.64 2.59
N GLY A 46 7.18 -12.56 2.43
CA GLY A 46 6.42 -13.16 3.54
C GLY A 46 5.14 -12.42 3.94
N CYS A 47 4.66 -11.47 3.12
CA CYS A 47 3.32 -10.88 3.32
C CYS A 47 2.26 -11.88 2.81
N GLU A 48 1.78 -12.74 3.70
CA GLU A 48 0.83 -13.82 3.39
C GLU A 48 -0.63 -13.34 3.38
N GLU A 49 -0.89 -12.16 3.93
CA GLU A 49 -2.21 -11.57 3.99
C GLU A 49 -2.22 -10.17 3.38
N ARG A 50 -3.31 -9.85 2.66
CA ARG A 50 -3.56 -8.55 2.04
C ARG A 50 -4.89 -8.01 2.51
N ILE A 51 -4.87 -6.82 3.09
CA ILE A 51 -6.05 -6.10 3.55
C ILE A 51 -6.24 -4.90 2.63
N ARG A 52 -7.39 -4.86 1.96
CA ARG A 52 -7.81 -3.67 1.22
C ARG A 52 -8.67 -2.81 2.12
N LEU A 53 -8.26 -1.55 2.29
CA LEU A 53 -8.99 -0.55 3.03
C LEU A 53 -9.74 0.37 2.06
N GLY A 54 -10.96 0.71 2.44
CA GLY A 54 -11.87 1.49 1.61
C GLY A 54 -12.67 0.65 0.60
N GLY A 55 -13.68 1.28 0.01
CA GLY A 55 -14.57 0.63 -0.95
C GLY A 55 -15.58 1.62 -1.55
N PRO A 56 -16.67 1.12 -2.16
CA PRO A 56 -17.67 1.96 -2.81
C PRO A 56 -18.31 3.02 -1.89
N ALA A 57 -18.34 2.76 -0.58
CA ALA A 57 -18.85 3.69 0.44
C ALA A 57 -17.82 4.75 0.88
N GLY A 58 -16.61 4.73 0.31
CA GLY A 58 -15.50 5.59 0.69
C GLY A 58 -14.48 4.89 1.60
N MET A 59 -13.63 5.69 2.24
CA MET A 59 -12.54 5.25 3.10
C MET A 59 -12.77 5.79 4.51
N ASP A 60 -12.81 4.90 5.51
CA ASP A 60 -12.73 5.27 6.92
C ASP A 60 -11.26 5.30 7.35
N TRP A 61 -10.74 6.50 7.55
CA TRP A 61 -9.33 6.72 7.86
C TRP A 61 -8.91 6.18 9.24
N ASN A 62 -9.86 5.93 10.14
CA ASN A 62 -9.57 5.28 11.42
C ASN A 62 -9.15 3.81 11.24
N GLN A 63 -9.61 3.16 10.17
CA GLN A 63 -9.27 1.75 9.89
C GLN A 63 -7.79 1.56 9.59
N LEU A 64 -7.10 2.56 9.01
CA LEU A 64 -5.67 2.44 8.71
C LEU A 64 -4.85 2.20 9.98
N GLY A 65 -5.07 3.02 11.01
CA GLY A 65 -4.36 2.87 12.29
C GLY A 65 -4.77 1.59 13.02
N ALA A 66 -6.06 1.27 13.03
CA ALA A 66 -6.57 0.07 13.69
C ALA A 66 -6.00 -1.21 13.07
N GLU A 67 -6.01 -1.30 11.73
CA GLU A 67 -5.47 -2.47 11.03
C GLU A 67 -3.95 -2.55 11.15
N ALA A 68 -3.24 -1.42 11.09
CA ALA A 68 -1.79 -1.40 11.30
C ALA A 68 -1.36 -1.91 12.68
N ALA A 69 -2.13 -1.58 13.73
CA ALA A 69 -1.85 -1.98 15.11
C ALA A 69 -2.37 -3.40 15.45
N SER A 70 -3.23 -3.98 14.62
CA SER A 70 -3.79 -5.30 14.86
C SER A 70 -2.73 -6.41 14.69
N LEU A 71 -2.91 -7.54 15.37
CA LEU A 71 -2.13 -8.75 15.16
C LEU A 71 -2.92 -9.71 14.28
N SER A 72 -2.32 -10.19 13.20
CA SER A 72 -2.94 -11.24 12.39
C SER A 72 -2.80 -12.59 13.08
N LEU A 73 -3.84 -13.41 12.97
CA LEU A 73 -3.84 -14.81 13.39
C LEU A 73 -3.26 -15.75 12.32
N PHE A 74 -3.13 -15.28 11.08
CA PHE A 74 -2.82 -16.10 9.91
C PHE A 74 -1.49 -15.73 9.25
N ALA A 75 -0.99 -14.52 9.44
CA ALA A 75 0.20 -14.03 8.77
C ALA A 75 1.13 -13.26 9.72
N SER A 76 2.43 -13.51 9.61
CA SER A 76 3.44 -12.72 10.36
C SER A 76 3.63 -11.31 9.81
N ARG A 77 3.31 -11.08 8.52
CA ARG A 77 3.37 -9.80 7.84
C ARG A 77 2.15 -9.62 6.94
N ARG A 78 1.66 -8.39 6.85
CA ARG A 78 0.47 -8.03 6.07
C ARG A 78 0.78 -6.91 5.10
N LEU A 79 0.12 -6.94 3.95
CA LEU A 79 0.07 -5.85 3.00
C LEU A 79 -1.24 -5.07 3.21
N LEU A 80 -1.14 -3.82 3.68
CA LEU A 80 -2.27 -2.89 3.71
C LEU A 80 -2.31 -2.12 2.39
N GLU A 81 -3.46 -2.10 1.73
CA GLU A 81 -3.64 -1.44 0.44
C GLU A 81 -4.84 -0.47 0.51
N ILE A 82 -4.62 0.78 0.14
CA ILE A 82 -5.65 1.82 0.07
C ILE A 82 -5.84 2.21 -1.39
N ASP A 83 -7.04 2.06 -1.91
CA ASP A 83 -7.38 2.59 -3.24
C ASP A 83 -7.78 4.06 -3.12
N MET A 84 -7.04 4.94 -3.80
CA MET A 84 -7.31 6.38 -3.82
C MET A 84 -8.08 6.83 -5.07
N VAL A 85 -8.54 5.91 -5.92
CA VAL A 85 -9.33 6.26 -7.10
C VAL A 85 -10.63 6.96 -6.67
N GLY A 86 -10.79 8.20 -7.13
CA GLY A 86 -11.98 9.02 -6.83
C GLY A 86 -12.04 9.55 -5.40
N ILE A 87 -11.03 9.30 -4.55
CA ILE A 87 -11.00 9.71 -3.16
C ILE A 87 -9.88 10.73 -2.96
N LYS A 88 -10.23 11.90 -2.45
CA LYS A 88 -9.25 12.86 -1.91
C LYS A 88 -9.17 12.65 -0.40
N PRO A 89 -7.98 12.43 0.17
CA PRO A 89 -7.83 12.19 1.61
C PRO A 89 -8.39 13.31 2.49
N GLY A 90 -8.43 14.54 1.98
CA GLY A 90 -8.86 15.69 2.76
C GLY A 90 -7.96 15.92 3.98
N ARG A 91 -8.50 16.59 5.01
CA ARG A 91 -7.77 16.83 6.26
C ARG A 91 -7.54 15.53 7.03
N ASP A 92 -8.59 14.76 7.23
CA ASP A 92 -8.56 13.59 8.12
C ASP A 92 -7.71 12.46 7.53
N GLY A 93 -7.84 12.20 6.23
CA GLY A 93 -6.99 11.22 5.55
C GLY A 93 -5.55 11.67 5.42
N GLY A 94 -5.30 12.96 5.20
CA GLY A 94 -3.95 13.51 5.23
C GLY A 94 -3.28 13.30 6.59
N ALA A 95 -4.01 13.57 7.68
CA ALA A 95 -3.52 13.34 9.04
C ALA A 95 -3.27 11.84 9.33
N ALA A 96 -4.20 10.96 8.93
CA ALA A 96 -4.06 9.51 9.12
C ALA A 96 -2.87 8.93 8.35
N LEU A 97 -2.71 9.31 7.07
CA LEU A 97 -1.57 8.87 6.25
C LEU A 97 -0.23 9.38 6.81
N ALA A 98 -0.17 10.63 7.26
CA ALA A 98 1.02 11.20 7.87
C ALA A 98 1.36 10.51 9.20
N ALA A 99 0.35 10.25 10.04
CA ALA A 99 0.54 9.52 11.30
C ALA A 99 1.02 8.09 11.07
N TYR A 100 0.47 7.39 10.08
CA TYR A 100 0.93 6.05 9.71
C TYR A 100 2.37 6.07 9.17
N ALA A 101 2.69 7.00 8.27
CA ALA A 101 4.04 7.12 7.71
C ALA A 101 5.10 7.47 8.76
N GLY A 102 4.74 8.17 9.84
CA GLY A 102 5.65 8.45 10.95
C GLY A 102 5.98 7.24 11.84
N GLN A 103 5.25 6.13 11.69
CA GLN A 103 5.45 4.87 12.43
C GLN A 103 6.23 3.82 11.62
N ALA A 104 6.45 4.09 10.32
CA ALA A 104 6.93 3.15 9.32
C ALA A 104 8.45 3.17 9.14
#